data_AF-A0A1E7RNG6-F1
#
_entry.id   AF-A0A1E7RNG6-F1
#
_cell.length_a   1.000
_cell.length_b   1.000
_cell.length_c   1.000
_cell.angle_alpha   90.00
_cell.angle_beta   90.00
_cell.angle_gamma   90.00
#
_symmetry.space_group_name_H-M   'P 1'
#
loop_
_entity.id
_entity.type
_entity.pdbx_description
1 polymer ?
#
loop_
_entity_poly.entity_id
_entity_poly.type
_entity_poly.pdbx_seq_one_letter_code
_entity_poly.pdbx_strand_id
1 'polypeptide(L)'
;MQFTGTLQRDALPAVAVDLQLPSREAATVQLSDGFTLELTTPGNPSSPDGARIKLLSPDGKVMHTASVPDPGVASISFAFQVCAGQVTYMSPAPADVPACKA
;
A
#
# COMPACT_ATOMS: atom_id res chain seq x y z
N MET A 1 -13.47 6.04 2.22
CA MET A 1 -12.90 4.75 1.76
C MET A 1 -11.85 4.30 2.75
N GLN A 2 -11.90 3.03 3.17
CA GLN A 2 -10.95 2.46 4.12
C GLN A 2 -9.78 1.80 3.38
N PHE A 3 -8.56 2.02 3.84
CA PHE A 3 -7.36 1.30 3.42
C PHE A 3 -6.80 0.55 4.60
N THR A 4 -6.82 -0.78 4.53
CA THR A 4 -6.22 -1.65 5.54
C THR A 4 -5.08 -2.43 4.89
N GLY A 5 -3.87 -2.21 5.39
CA GLY A 5 -2.63 -2.65 4.79
C GLY A 5 -1.74 -3.36 5.79
N THR A 6 -0.92 -4.30 5.33
CA THR A 6 0.25 -4.76 6.11
C THR A 6 1.50 -4.67 5.24
N LEU A 7 2.58 -4.13 5.78
CA LEU A 7 3.88 -4.09 5.13
C LEU A 7 4.87 -4.93 5.94
N GLN A 8 5.27 -6.07 5.39
CA GLN A 8 6.32 -6.93 5.92
C GLN A 8 7.61 -6.72 5.12
N ARG A 9 8.74 -6.55 5.79
CA ARG A 9 10.03 -6.30 5.14
C ARG A 9 11.11 -7.13 5.77
N ASP A 10 11.81 -7.92 4.97
CA ASP A 10 12.90 -8.78 5.41
C ASP A 10 12.56 -9.46 6.75
N ALA A 11 13.40 -9.25 7.77
CA ALA A 11 13.20 -9.74 9.15
C ALA A 11 12.67 -8.65 10.12
N LEU A 12 12.17 -7.53 9.61
CA LEU A 12 11.62 -6.45 10.43
C LEU A 12 10.18 -6.77 10.88
N PRO A 13 9.73 -6.15 11.99
CA PRO A 13 8.33 -6.22 12.38
C PRO A 13 7.40 -5.69 11.27
N ALA A 14 6.26 -6.37 11.09
CA ALA A 14 5.22 -5.94 10.19
C ALA A 14 4.66 -4.57 10.62
N VAL A 15 4.42 -3.70 9.66
CA VAL A 15 3.72 -2.44 9.89
C VAL A 15 2.29 -2.58 9.39
N ALA A 16 1.33 -2.48 10.30
CA ALA A 16 -0.07 -2.36 9.95
C ALA A 16 -0.39 -0.91 9.57
N VAL A 17 -1.19 -0.76 8.53
CA VAL A 17 -1.73 0.52 8.07
C VAL A 17 -3.24 0.40 8.15
N ASP A 18 -3.89 1.31 8.85
CA ASP A 18 -5.34 1.43 8.84
C ASP A 18 -5.68 2.91 8.69
N LEU A 19 -6.18 3.28 7.51
CA LEU A 19 -6.39 4.68 7.15
C LEU A 19 -7.72 4.86 6.43
N GLN A 20 -8.55 5.74 6.97
CA GLN A 20 -9.77 6.17 6.33
C GLN A 20 -9.52 7.46 5.55
N LEU A 21 -9.72 7.42 4.23
CA LEU A 21 -9.61 8.59 3.37
C LEU A 21 -10.98 9.03 2.83
N PRO A 22 -11.29 10.33 2.82
CA PRO A 22 -12.44 10.86 2.10
C PRO A 22 -12.33 10.59 0.60
N SER A 23 -13.46 10.68 -0.11
CA SER A 23 -13.51 10.53 -1.55
C SER A 23 -12.67 11.61 -2.26
N ARG A 24 -11.99 11.24 -3.35
CA ARG A 24 -11.13 12.13 -4.18
C ARG A 24 -9.91 12.70 -3.46
N GLU A 25 -9.59 12.22 -2.26
CA GLU A 25 -8.39 12.59 -1.51
C GLU A 25 -7.23 11.63 -1.76
N ALA A 26 -6.04 12.10 -1.39
CA ALA A 26 -4.82 11.30 -1.32
C ALA A 26 -4.15 11.52 0.04
N ALA A 27 -3.41 10.51 0.50
CA ALA A 27 -2.58 10.61 1.68
C ALA A 27 -1.23 9.93 1.46
N THR A 28 -0.24 10.46 2.16
CA THR A 28 1.13 9.96 2.16
C THR A 28 1.47 9.56 3.58
N VAL A 29 1.79 8.29 3.78
CA VAL A 29 2.18 7.72 5.06
C VAL A 29 3.67 7.40 4.99
N GLN A 30 4.47 8.10 5.78
CA GLN A 30 5.88 7.81 5.92
C GLN A 30 6.08 6.79 7.05
N LEU A 31 6.79 5.72 6.73
CA LEU A 31 7.01 4.59 7.61
C LEU A 31 8.31 4.79 8.39
N SER A 32 8.43 4.13 9.54
CA SER A 32 9.54 4.30 10.48
C SER A 32 10.93 3.92 9.93
N ASP A 33 10.97 3.14 8.85
CA ASP A 33 12.18 2.71 8.15
C ASP A 33 12.47 3.56 6.89
N GLY A 34 11.74 4.67 6.70
CA GLY A 34 11.93 5.62 5.62
C GLY A 34 11.11 5.33 4.36
N PHE A 35 10.50 4.15 4.23
CA PHE A 35 9.59 3.87 3.12
C PHE A 35 8.39 4.80 3.14
N THR A 36 7.80 5.03 1.98
CA THR A 36 6.62 5.89 1.86
C THR A 36 5.49 5.17 1.14
N LEU A 37 4.31 5.21 1.73
CA LEU A 37 3.10 4.66 1.16
C LEU A 37 2.17 5.80 0.74
N GLU A 38 1.89 5.90 -0.55
CA GLU A 38 0.93 6.86 -1.10
C GLU A 38 -0.38 6.12 -1.41
N LEU A 39 -1.47 6.64 -0.85
CA LEU A 39 -2.82 6.10 -0.99
C LEU A 39 -3.69 7.16 -1.63
N THR A 40 -4.44 6.80 -2.67
CA THR A 40 -5.29 7.72 -3.41
C THR A 40 -6.64 7.09 -3.61
N THR A 41 -7.70 7.85 -3.32
CA THR A 41 -9.08 7.41 -3.55
C THR A 41 -9.56 7.76 -4.97
N PRO A 42 -10.58 7.04 -5.48
CA PRO A 42 -11.14 7.31 -6.81
C PRO A 42 -11.62 8.74 -7.00
N GLY A 43 -11.43 9.27 -8.21
CA GLY A 43 -11.82 10.62 -8.59
C GLY A 43 -10.85 11.72 -8.13
N ASN A 44 -9.72 11.35 -7.52
CA ASN A 44 -8.59 12.26 -7.34
C ASN A 44 -7.89 12.50 -8.70
N PRO A 45 -7.34 13.70 -8.98
CA PRO A 45 -6.63 13.96 -10.25
C PRO A 45 -5.50 12.98 -10.57
N SER A 46 -4.83 12.43 -9.55
CA SER A 46 -3.77 11.44 -9.70
C SER A 46 -4.27 10.00 -9.90
N SER A 47 -5.58 9.77 -9.72
CA SER A 47 -6.24 8.48 -9.93
C SER A 47 -7.75 8.67 -10.19
N PRO A 48 -8.13 9.13 -11.39
CA PRO A 48 -9.52 9.48 -11.69
C PRO A 48 -10.44 8.25 -11.74
N ASP A 49 -9.94 7.13 -12.26
CA ASP A 49 -10.74 5.95 -12.59
C ASP A 49 -10.80 4.89 -11.49
N GLY A 50 -10.09 5.07 -10.37
CA GLY A 50 -10.02 4.06 -9.33
C GLY A 50 -9.14 4.47 -8.16
N ALA A 51 -9.03 3.61 -7.15
CA ALA A 51 -8.10 3.83 -6.06
C ALA A 51 -6.69 3.43 -6.49
N ARG A 52 -5.67 4.06 -5.90
CA ARG A 52 -4.28 3.77 -6.18
C ARG A 52 -3.50 3.63 -4.88
N ILE A 53 -2.62 2.64 -4.85
CA ILE A 53 -1.73 2.33 -3.74
C ILE A 53 -0.32 2.28 -4.32
N LYS A 54 0.59 3.08 -3.80
CA LYS A 54 1.96 3.17 -4.30
C LYS A 54 2.95 3.09 -3.15
N LEU A 55 3.93 2.22 -3.30
CA LEU A 55 5.01 2.03 -2.33
C LEU A 55 6.31 2.60 -2.92
N LEU A 56 6.96 3.45 -2.15
CA LEU A 56 8.24 4.06 -2.48
C LEU A 56 9.29 3.62 -1.44
N SER A 57 10.51 3.37 -1.91
CA SER A 57 11.67 3.14 -1.07
C SER A 57 12.13 4.45 -0.39
N PRO A 58 13.04 4.37 0.61
CA PRO A 58 13.50 5.54 1.36
C PRO A 58 14.21 6.61 0.52
N ASP A 59 14.75 6.25 -0.63
CA ASP A 59 15.33 7.15 -1.63
C ASP A 59 14.28 7.82 -2.55
N GLY A 60 12.99 7.57 -2.32
CA GLY A 60 11.88 8.10 -3.11
C GLY A 60 11.65 7.35 -4.43
N LYS A 61 12.32 6.22 -4.67
CA LYS A 61 12.08 5.41 -5.88
C LYS A 61 10.78 4.61 -5.74
N VAL A 62 9.99 4.59 -6.80
CA VAL A 62 8.75 3.79 -6.84
C VAL A 62 9.10 2.31 -6.90
N MET A 63 8.71 1.55 -5.88
CA MET A 63 8.91 0.11 -5.84
C MET A 63 7.71 -0.66 -6.37
N HIS A 64 6.50 -0.19 -6.10
CA HIS A 64 5.28 -0.80 -6.62
C HIS A 64 4.17 0.22 -6.78
N THR A 65 3.28 0.00 -7.75
CA THR A 65 2.02 0.72 -7.92
C THR A 65 0.92 -0.29 -8.20
N ALA A 66 -0.10 -0.30 -7.36
CA ALA A 66 -1.33 -1.05 -7.54
C ALA A 66 -2.48 -0.08 -7.78
N SER A 67 -3.39 -0.48 -8.67
CA SER A 67 -4.62 0.26 -8.95
C SER A 67 -5.80 -0.66 -8.75
N VAL A 68 -6.84 -0.17 -8.07
CA VAL A 68 -8.10 -0.86 -7.88
C VAL A 68 -9.16 -0.10 -8.69
N PRO A 69 -9.58 -0.64 -9.86
CA PRO A 69 -10.42 0.07 -10.82
C PRO A 69 -11.90 0.13 -10.39
N ASP A 70 -12.25 -0.35 -9.20
CA ASP A 70 -13.61 -0.30 -8.69
C ASP A 70 -13.81 0.96 -7.82
N PRO A 71 -14.46 2.02 -8.34
CA PRO A 71 -14.71 3.24 -7.58
C PRO A 71 -15.77 3.05 -6.48
N GLY A 72 -16.54 1.96 -6.51
CA GLY A 72 -17.56 1.62 -5.52
C GLY A 72 -17.01 0.88 -4.30
N VAL A 73 -15.74 0.49 -4.30
CA VAL A 73 -15.16 -0.30 -3.21
C VAL A 73 -15.03 0.58 -1.95
N ALA A 74 -15.76 0.21 -0.90
CA ALA A 74 -15.76 0.97 0.36
C ALA A 74 -14.45 0.79 1.13
N SER A 75 -13.77 -0.34 0.93
CA SER A 75 -12.55 -0.73 1.63
C SER A 75 -11.60 -1.50 0.71
N ILE A 76 -10.29 -1.24 0.80
CA ILE A 76 -9.25 -2.06 0.18
C ILE A 76 -8.38 -2.68 1.28
N SER A 77 -8.25 -4.01 1.21
CA SER A 77 -7.24 -4.75 1.95
C SER A 77 -6.04 -5.05 1.04
N PHE A 78 -4.83 -4.77 1.51
CA PHE A 78 -3.60 -5.10 0.77
C PHE A 78 -2.47 -5.53 1.71
N ALA A 79 -1.49 -6.23 1.16
CA ALA A 79 -0.23 -6.49 1.82
C ALA A 79 0.94 -6.29 0.87
N PHE A 80 2.02 -5.78 1.41
CA PHE A 80 3.31 -5.68 0.73
C PHE A 80 4.32 -6.54 1.47
N GLN A 81 5.04 -7.36 0.74
CA GLN A 81 6.21 -8.07 1.21
C GLN A 81 7.43 -7.54 0.46
N VAL A 82 8.43 -7.03 1.19
CA VAL A 82 9.69 -6.58 0.60
C VAL A 82 10.80 -7.51 1.04
N CYS A 83 11.45 -8.18 0.09
CA CYS A 83 12.54 -9.12 0.36
C CYS A 83 13.75 -8.77 -0.49
N ALA A 84 14.87 -8.41 0.15
CA ALA A 84 16.10 -8.03 -0.54
C ALA A 84 15.87 -7.01 -1.69
N GLY A 85 14.96 -6.05 -1.47
CA GLY A 85 14.60 -5.01 -2.43
C GLY A 85 13.57 -5.41 -3.50
N GLN A 86 13.12 -6.66 -3.56
CA GLN A 86 11.99 -7.08 -4.38
C GLN A 86 10.67 -6.90 -3.64
N VAL A 87 9.65 -6.38 -4.32
CA VAL A 87 8.32 -6.16 -3.73
C VAL A 87 7.32 -7.14 -4.30
N THR A 88 6.60 -7.82 -3.41
CA THR A 88 5.42 -8.61 -3.72
C THR A 88 4.21 -7.90 -3.15
N TYR A 89 3.25 -7.58 -4.02
CA TYR A 89 1.96 -7.01 -3.65
C TYR A 89 0.89 -8.10 -3.64
N MET A 90 0.07 -8.08 -2.60
CA MET A 90 -1.02 -9.04 -2.41
C MET A 90 -2.30 -8.27 -2.11
N SER A 91 -3.36 -8.52 -2.87
CA SER A 91 -4.68 -7.96 -2.61
C SER A 91 -5.76 -8.94 -3.09
N PRO A 92 -6.72 -9.33 -2.24
CA PRO A 92 -6.85 -8.95 -0.82
C PRO A 92 -5.66 -9.39 0.04
N ALA A 93 -5.48 -8.76 1.20
CA ALA A 93 -4.39 -9.10 2.12
C ALA A 93 -4.57 -10.54 2.63
N PRO A 94 -3.55 -11.41 2.59
CA PRO A 94 -3.62 -12.71 3.23
C PRO A 94 -3.66 -12.56 4.75
N ALA A 95 -4.20 -13.55 5.45
CA ALA A 95 -4.20 -13.58 6.92
C ALA A 95 -2.78 -13.57 7.49
N ASP A 96 -1.88 -14.29 6.83
CA ASP A 96 -0.45 -14.32 7.14
C ASP A 96 0.33 -13.84 5.92
N VAL A 97 1.04 -12.72 6.08
CA VAL A 97 1.97 -12.24 5.06
C VAL A 97 3.20 -13.14 5.10
N PRO A 98 3.54 -13.84 4.00
CA PRO A 98 4.70 -14.73 4.00
C PRO A 98 5.96 -13.96 4.41
N ALA A 99 6.80 -14.61 5.21
CA ALA A 99 8.13 -14.08 5.53
C ALA A 99 9.03 -14.21 4.30
N CYS A 100 10.05 -13.36 4.22
CA CYS A 100 11.08 -13.51 3.20
C CYS A 100 11.76 -14.88 3.37
N LYS A 101 11.86 -15.63 2.28
CA LYS A 101 12.65 -16.87 2.28
C LYS A 101 14.11 -16.48 2.50
N ALA A 102 14.69 -16.99 3.59
CA ALA A 102 16.11 -16.86 3.90
C ALA A 102 16.99 -17.57 2.86
#